data_AF-A0A534V4V6-F1
#
_entry.id   AF-A0A534V4V6-F1
#
_cell.length_a   1.000
_cell.length_b   1.000
_cell.length_c   1.000
_cell.angle_alpha   90.00
_cell.angle_beta   90.00
_cell.angle_gamma   90.00
#
_symmetry.space_group_name_H-M   'P 1'
#
loop_
_entity.id
_entity.type
_entity.pdbx_description
1 polymer ?
#
loop_
_entity_poly.entity_id
_entity_poly.type
_entity_poly.pdbx_seq_one_letter_code
_entity_poly.pdbx_strand_id
1 'polypeptide(L)'
;MTLARIYQEFCGLAWDENPETPIDYLAEDLHIDPVAIGVLAASTGCDELKEAVEEYELHEAALTAVTDNQRDEIFGCLKAAYGDEYRLYSRIWHTRSPLAEKDSEGDEFEVTGSNSTALEYVSNGFRRQF
;
A
#
# COMPACT_ATOMS: atom_id res chain seq x y z
N MET A 1 7.79 3.81 4.10
CA MET A 1 6.79 4.44 3.21
C MET A 1 5.89 3.41 2.56
N THR A 2 6.43 2.34 1.97
CA THR A 2 5.65 1.34 1.22
C THR A 2 4.47 0.76 1.99
N LEU A 3 4.66 0.30 3.23
CA LEU A 3 3.56 -0.18 4.08
C LEU A 3 2.50 0.88 4.37
N ALA A 4 2.92 2.13 4.61
CA ALA A 4 2.01 3.23 4.87
C ALA A 4 1.17 3.55 3.62
N ARG A 5 1.80 3.56 2.43
CA ARG A 5 1.10 3.74 1.16
C ARG A 5 0.14 2.59 0.86
N ILE A 6 0.55 1.34 1.08
CA ILE A 6 -0.32 0.16 0.94
C ILE A 6 -1.55 0.29 1.84
N TYR A 7 -1.35 0.71 3.10
CA TYR A 7 -2.42 0.87 4.07
C TYR A 7 -3.37 2.01 3.70
N GLN A 8 -2.86 3.18 3.29
CA GLN A 8 -3.71 4.29 2.83
C GLN A 8 -4.52 3.92 1.59
N GLU A 9 -3.91 3.21 0.63
CA GLU A 9 -4.61 2.69 -0.55
C GLU A 9 -5.72 1.72 -0.15
N PHE A 10 -5.45 0.83 0.80
CA PHE A 10 -6.46 -0.04 1.37
C PHE A 10 -7.60 0.76 2.02
N CYS A 11 -7.28 1.76 2.86
CA CYS A 11 -8.29 2.61 3.50
C CYS A 11 -9.18 3.32 2.47
N GLY A 12 -8.60 3.83 1.39
CA GLY A 12 -9.37 4.48 0.33
C GLY A 12 -10.32 3.53 -0.38
N LEU A 13 -9.90 2.29 -0.63
CA LEU A 13 -10.76 1.28 -1.26
C LEU A 13 -11.82 0.72 -0.29
N ALA A 14 -11.44 0.47 0.95
CA ALA A 14 -12.27 -0.16 1.97
C ALA A 14 -13.32 0.79 2.55
N TRP A 15 -12.95 2.07 2.71
CA TRP A 15 -13.69 3.02 3.53
C TRP A 15 -13.95 4.38 2.87
N ASP A 16 -13.67 4.50 1.56
CA ASP A 16 -13.84 5.73 0.79
C ASP A 16 -13.09 6.93 1.41
N GLU A 17 -11.96 6.64 2.07
CA GLU A 17 -11.08 7.67 2.63
C GLU A 17 -10.22 8.24 1.51
N ASN A 18 -10.07 9.57 1.46
CA ASN A 18 -9.31 10.22 0.41
C ASN A 18 -7.81 9.85 0.52
N PRO A 19 -7.24 9.05 -0.40
CA PRO A 19 -5.85 8.59 -0.31
C PRO A 19 -4.87 9.64 -0.86
N GLU A 20 -5.30 10.89 -1.02
CA GLU A 20 -4.52 12.02 -1.57
C GLU A 20 -3.27 12.40 -0.77
N THR A 21 -2.85 11.62 0.24
CA THR A 21 -1.56 11.87 0.90
C THR A 21 -0.43 11.59 -0.09
N PRO A 22 0.32 12.61 -0.51
CA PRO A 22 1.37 12.42 -1.49
C PRO A 22 2.55 11.63 -0.87
N ILE A 23 3.29 10.89 -1.69
CA ILE A 23 4.27 9.90 -1.20
C ILE A 23 5.47 10.54 -0.49
N ASP A 24 5.83 11.76 -0.85
CA ASP A 24 6.83 12.59 -0.19
C ASP A 24 6.48 12.83 1.30
N TYR A 25 5.21 13.10 1.62
CA TYR A 25 4.75 13.22 3.01
C TYR A 25 4.91 11.90 3.79
N LEU A 26 4.70 10.75 3.13
CA LEU A 26 4.94 9.44 3.75
C LEU A 26 6.42 9.12 3.92
N ALA A 27 7.29 9.87 3.22
CA ALA A 27 8.73 9.71 3.21
C ALA A 27 9.46 10.67 4.16
N GLU A 28 8.82 11.80 4.50
CA GLU A 28 9.41 12.93 5.24
C GLU A 28 10.11 12.48 6.54
N ASP A 29 9.42 11.67 7.36
CA ASP A 29 9.92 11.21 8.65
C ASP A 29 10.94 10.06 8.57
N LEU A 30 11.11 9.45 7.39
CA LEU A 30 11.99 8.29 7.25
C LEU A 30 13.46 8.68 7.04
N HIS A 31 13.73 9.98 6.83
CA HIS A 31 15.07 10.53 6.60
C HIS A 31 15.93 9.66 5.67
N ILE A 32 15.32 9.17 4.59
CA ILE A 32 15.99 8.26 3.68
C ILE A 32 17.02 9.06 2.88
N ASP A 33 18.23 8.51 2.81
CA ASP A 33 19.30 9.09 2.01
C ASP A 33 18.88 9.20 0.53
N PRO A 34 18.95 10.40 -0.08
CA PRO A 34 18.53 10.60 -1.47
C PRO A 34 19.32 9.75 -2.48
N VAL A 35 20.60 9.46 -2.20
CA VAL A 35 21.41 8.60 -3.07
C VAL A 35 20.92 7.16 -3.00
N ALA A 36 20.59 6.67 -1.80
CA ALA A 36 19.98 5.34 -1.63
C ALA A 36 18.65 5.22 -2.40
N ILE A 37 17.78 6.25 -2.34
CA ILE A 37 16.55 6.30 -3.15
C ILE A 37 16.88 6.22 -4.63
N GLY A 38 17.84 7.02 -5.12
CA GLY A 38 18.25 7.01 -6.52
C GLY A 38 18.78 5.66 -6.99
N VAL A 39 19.58 4.97 -6.18
CA VAL A 39 20.11 3.63 -6.48
C VAL A 39 18.98 2.60 -6.58
N LEU A 40 18.05 2.62 -5.61
CA LEU A 40 16.91 1.71 -5.61
C LEU A 40 15.98 2.00 -6.80
N ALA A 41 15.69 3.27 -7.07
CA ALA A 41 14.83 3.71 -8.16
C ALA A 41 15.41 3.33 -9.53
N ALA A 42 16.73 3.47 -9.73
CA ALA A 42 17.39 3.09 -10.99
C ALA A 42 17.22 1.60 -11.35
N SER A 43 17.03 0.73 -10.35
CA SER A 43 16.83 -0.71 -10.57
C SER A 43 15.43 -1.09 -11.07
N THR A 44 14.47 -0.17 -11.02
CA THR A 44 13.06 -0.43 -11.32
C THR A 44 12.71 -0.33 -12.79
N GLY A 45 13.54 0.34 -13.60
CA GLY A 45 13.27 0.58 -15.02
C GLY A 45 12.12 1.56 -15.29
N CYS A 46 11.66 2.31 -14.28
CA CYS A 46 10.59 3.30 -14.37
C CYS A 46 10.90 4.39 -15.42
N ASP A 47 9.96 4.63 -16.34
CA ASP A 47 10.11 5.58 -17.44
C ASP A 47 9.84 7.02 -16.98
N GLU A 48 8.99 7.21 -15.96
CA GLU A 48 8.71 8.49 -15.33
C GLU A 48 9.97 9.14 -14.75
N LEU A 49 10.95 8.34 -14.30
CA LEU A 49 12.26 8.82 -13.88
C LEU A 49 13.06 9.51 -15.00
N LYS A 50 12.86 9.09 -16.25
CA LYS A 50 13.56 9.64 -17.43
C LYS A 50 12.87 10.89 -17.95
N GLU A 51 11.58 11.02 -17.70
CA GLU A 51 10.74 12.13 -18.14
C GLU A 51 10.73 13.29 -17.14
N ALA A 52 11.05 13.03 -15.87
CA ALA A 52 11.16 14.04 -14.83
C ALA A 52 12.18 15.14 -15.21
N VAL A 53 11.71 16.38 -15.23
CA VAL A 53 12.54 17.56 -15.57
C VAL A 53 12.94 18.32 -14.31
N GLU A 54 12.01 18.41 -13.35
CA GLU A 54 12.21 19.11 -12.09
C GLU A 54 12.66 18.16 -10.98
N GLU A 55 13.41 18.68 -10.01
CA GLU A 55 13.93 17.90 -8.88
C GLU A 55 12.80 17.25 -8.05
N TYR A 56 11.70 17.96 -7.87
CA TYR A 56 10.56 17.43 -7.11
C TYR A 56 9.88 16.27 -7.84
N GLU A 57 9.73 16.35 -9.17
CA GLU A 57 9.15 15.29 -10.01
C GLU A 57 10.04 14.05 -9.97
N LEU A 58 11.35 14.25 -10.07
CA LEU A 58 12.33 13.17 -10.00
C LEU A 58 12.28 12.48 -8.64
N HIS A 59 12.16 13.25 -7.56
CA HIS A 59 12.07 12.71 -6.21
C HIS A 59 10.78 11.89 -6.02
N GLU A 60 9.63 12.43 -6.42
CA GLU A 60 8.34 11.76 -6.31
C GLU A 60 8.29 10.47 -7.15
N ALA A 61 8.79 10.54 -8.40
CA ALA A 61 8.91 9.37 -9.28
C ALA A 61 9.82 8.30 -8.67
N ALA A 62 10.96 8.69 -8.08
CA ALA A 62 11.86 7.75 -7.43
C ALA A 62 11.24 7.08 -6.21
N LEU A 63 10.57 7.84 -5.33
CA LEU A 63 9.86 7.29 -4.18
C LEU A 63 8.75 6.31 -4.61
N THR A 64 7.99 6.66 -5.64
CA THR A 64 6.94 5.81 -6.20
C THR A 64 7.51 4.53 -6.78
N ALA A 65 8.54 4.62 -7.61
CA ALA A 65 9.19 3.46 -8.20
C ALA A 65 9.74 2.50 -7.15
N VAL A 66 10.43 3.03 -6.12
CA VAL A 66 10.97 2.22 -5.01
C VAL A 66 9.85 1.54 -4.24
N THR A 67 8.77 2.28 -3.94
CA THR A 67 7.60 1.75 -3.23
C THR A 67 6.97 0.61 -4.01
N ASP A 68 6.71 0.81 -5.31
CA ASP A 68 6.02 -0.17 -6.13
C ASP A 68 6.89 -1.43 -6.35
N ASN A 69 8.20 -1.27 -6.49
CA ASN A 69 9.13 -2.39 -6.62
C ASN A 69 9.23 -3.25 -5.34
N GLN A 70 8.90 -2.70 -4.17
CA GLN A 70 8.93 -3.42 -2.88
C GLN A 70 7.61 -4.14 -2.56
N ARG A 71 6.52 -3.87 -3.29
CA ARG A 71 5.19 -4.40 -2.96
C ARG A 71 5.13 -5.91 -2.95
N ASP A 72 5.76 -6.56 -3.93
CA ASP A 72 5.73 -8.02 -4.07
C ASP A 72 6.42 -8.72 -2.89
N GLU A 73 7.59 -8.21 -2.47
CA GLU A 73 8.33 -8.75 -1.32
C GLU A 73 7.53 -8.54 -0.03
N ILE A 74 7.01 -7.33 0.20
CA ILE A 74 6.20 -7.01 1.36
C ILE A 74 4.94 -7.88 1.41
N PHE A 75 4.26 -8.07 0.28
CA PHE A 75 3.10 -8.95 0.19
C PHE A 75 3.48 -10.39 0.54
N GLY A 76 4.59 -10.90 0.01
CA GLY A 76 5.10 -12.22 0.37
C GLY A 76 5.34 -12.38 1.88
N CYS A 77 5.99 -11.40 2.50
CA CYS A 77 6.24 -11.39 3.94
C CYS A 77 4.94 -11.34 4.76
N LEU A 78 4.01 -10.44 4.40
CA LEU A 78 2.74 -10.29 5.11
C LEU A 78 1.86 -11.53 4.95
N LYS A 79 1.74 -12.07 3.73
CA LYS A 79 1.02 -13.32 3.47
C LYS A 79 1.60 -14.48 4.27
N ALA A 80 2.93 -14.61 4.33
CA ALA A 80 3.58 -15.64 5.15
C ALA A 80 3.32 -15.46 6.65
N ALA A 81 3.31 -14.21 7.15
CA ALA A 81 3.07 -13.92 8.57
C ALA A 81 1.62 -14.15 9.00
N TYR A 82 0.64 -13.87 8.13
CA TYR A 82 -0.79 -13.96 8.43
C TYR A 82 -1.47 -15.24 7.89
N GLY A 83 -0.77 -16.00 7.05
CA GLY A 83 -1.15 -17.31 6.53
C GLY A 83 -1.64 -17.28 5.08
N ASP A 84 -2.64 -16.44 4.79
CA ASP A 84 -3.25 -16.31 3.46
C ASP A 84 -3.77 -14.87 3.22
N GLU A 85 -4.16 -14.56 1.98
CA GLU A 85 -4.69 -13.24 1.61
C GLU A 85 -5.98 -12.86 2.35
N TYR A 86 -6.84 -13.82 2.72
CA TYR A 86 -8.10 -13.55 3.41
C TYR A 86 -7.88 -13.16 4.86
N ARG A 87 -6.95 -13.84 5.54
CA ARG A 87 -6.53 -13.51 6.91
C ARG A 87 -5.78 -12.18 6.93
N LEU A 88 -4.94 -11.92 5.93
CA LEU A 88 -4.28 -10.63 5.77
C LEU A 88 -5.30 -9.50 5.59
N TYR A 89 -6.26 -9.67 4.67
CA TYR A 89 -7.37 -8.75 4.48
C TYR A 89 -8.14 -8.51 5.79
N SER A 90 -8.54 -9.57 6.46
CA SER A 90 -9.26 -9.48 7.74
C SER A 90 -8.45 -8.71 8.79
N ARG A 91 -7.14 -8.98 8.91
CA ARG A 91 -6.29 -8.27 9.88
C ARG A 91 -6.16 -6.79 9.57
N ILE A 92 -6.01 -6.40 8.30
CA ILE A 92 -5.95 -5.00 7.89
C ILE A 92 -7.31 -4.33 8.10
N TRP A 93 -8.42 -5.00 7.79
CA TRP A 93 -9.77 -4.47 8.01
C TRP A 93 -10.03 -4.12 9.49
N HIS A 94 -9.56 -4.96 10.41
CA HIS A 94 -9.78 -4.79 11.84
C HIS A 94 -8.88 -3.74 12.50
N THR A 95 -7.91 -3.14 11.82
CA THR A 95 -7.11 -2.04 12.40
C THR A 95 -7.96 -0.81 12.72
N ARG A 96 -9.08 -0.62 12.02
CA ARG A 96 -10.05 0.46 12.26
C ARG A 96 -11.10 0.12 13.32
N SER A 97 -11.26 -1.16 13.64
CA SER A 97 -12.20 -1.64 14.67
C SER A 97 -11.45 -2.31 15.83
N PRO A 98 -10.86 -1.53 16.77
CA PRO A 98 -10.32 -2.09 18.01
C PRO A 98 -11.40 -2.71 18.93
N LEU A 99 -12.68 -2.70 18.54
CA LEU A 99 -13.81 -3.25 19.29
C LEU A 99 -14.40 -4.54 18.69
N ALA A 100 -13.94 -4.99 17.52
CA ALA A 100 -14.45 -6.21 16.87
C ALA A 100 -13.94 -7.51 17.52
N GLU A 101 -13.15 -7.44 18.60
CA GLU A 101 -12.85 -8.62 19.43
C GLU A 101 -14.03 -9.01 20.34
N LYS A 102 -15.15 -8.26 20.34
CA LYS A 102 -16.34 -8.56 21.18
C LYS A 102 -17.63 -8.91 20.44
N ASP A 103 -17.71 -8.67 19.14
CA ASP A 103 -18.79 -9.14 18.28
C ASP A 103 -18.08 -9.85 17.12
N SER A 104 -18.34 -11.11 16.76
CA SER A 104 -19.58 -11.85 16.86
C SER A 104 -19.32 -13.27 16.36
N GLU A 105 -19.73 -14.28 17.12
CA GLU A 105 -20.07 -15.59 16.55
C GLU A 105 -21.26 -15.35 15.61
N GLY A 106 -20.98 -15.08 14.33
CA GLY A 106 -22.00 -15.08 13.27
C GLY A 106 -22.49 -13.73 12.76
N ASP A 107 -21.68 -12.67 12.75
CA ASP A 107 -22.00 -11.58 11.81
C ASP A 107 -21.68 -12.04 10.39
N GLU A 108 -22.75 -12.17 9.60
CA GLU A 108 -22.68 -12.27 8.16
C GLU A 108 -21.90 -11.06 7.65
N PHE A 109 -20.69 -11.31 7.13
CA PHE A 109 -19.90 -10.29 6.47
C PHE A 109 -20.69 -9.76 5.25
N GLU A 110 -21.35 -8.61 5.41
CA GLU A 110 -22.05 -7.98 4.29
C GLU A 110 -21.04 -7.66 3.18
N VAL A 111 -21.21 -8.30 2.03
CA VAL A 111 -20.38 -8.07 0.85
C VAL A 111 -20.83 -6.75 0.22
N THR A 112 -20.17 -5.66 0.58
CA THR A 112 -20.29 -4.38 -0.10
C THR A 112 -19.32 -4.32 -1.29
N GLY A 113 -19.59 -3.42 -2.26
CA GLY A 113 -18.66 -3.18 -3.37
C GLY A 113 -17.26 -2.77 -2.89
N SER A 114 -17.19 -1.95 -1.83
CA SER A 114 -15.93 -1.54 -1.20
C SER A 114 -15.18 -2.72 -0.58
N ASN A 115 -15.88 -3.67 0.05
CA ASN A 115 -15.28 -4.88 0.60
C ASN A 115 -14.68 -5.77 -0.50
N SER A 116 -15.38 -5.90 -1.64
CA SER A 116 -14.87 -6.67 -2.78
C SER A 116 -13.63 -6.04 -3.41
N THR A 117 -13.60 -4.72 -3.61
CA THR A 117 -12.45 -4.03 -4.21
C THR A 117 -11.23 -4.06 -3.30
N ALA A 118 -11.43 -3.87 -1.99
CA ALA A 118 -10.33 -3.95 -1.02
C ALA A 118 -9.78 -5.39 -0.90
N LEU A 119 -10.64 -6.41 -0.94
CA LEU A 119 -10.20 -7.81 -0.95
C LEU A 119 -9.45 -8.16 -2.24
N GLU A 120 -9.91 -7.67 -3.39
CA GLU A 120 -9.24 -7.85 -4.67
C GLU A 120 -7.85 -7.18 -4.67
N TYR A 121 -7.75 -5.97 -4.12
CA TYR A 121 -6.47 -5.28 -3.95
C TYR A 121 -5.46 -6.08 -3.12
N VAL A 122 -5.90 -6.66 -1.99
CA VAL A 122 -5.04 -7.55 -1.17
C VAL A 122 -4.68 -8.83 -1.95
N SER A 123 -5.65 -9.46 -2.60
CA SER A 123 -5.47 -10.73 -3.33
C SER A 123 -4.51 -10.58 -4.52
N ASN A 124 -4.48 -9.39 -5.14
CA ASN A 124 -3.58 -9.05 -6.24
C ASN A 124 -2.21 -8.53 -5.76
N GLY A 125 -1.84 -8.74 -4.50
CA GLY A 125 -0.53 -8.35 -3.97
C GLY A 125 -0.35 -6.83 -3.82
N PHE A 126 -1.42 -6.13 -3.47
CA PHE A 126 -1.45 -4.67 -3.32
C PHE A 126 -1.17 -3.91 -4.61
N ARG A 127 -1.54 -4.46 -5.77
CA ARG A 127 -1.43 -3.77 -7.06
C ARG A 127 -2.74 -3.06 -7.38
N ARG A 128 -2.68 -1.80 -7.77
CA ARG A 128 -3.85 -1.08 -8.31
C ARG A 128 -4.16 -1.64 -9.71
N GLN A 129 -5.38 -2.09 -9.94
CA GLN A 129 -5.86 -2.30 -11.32
C GLN A 129 -6.18 -0.93 -11.92
N PHE A 130 -5.63 -0.65 -13.10
CA PHE A 130 -5.96 0.49 -13.93
C PHE A 130 -7.01 0.09 -14.96
#